data_AF-A0A354Z4F0-F1
#
_entry.id   AF-A0A354Z4F0-F1
#
_cell.length_a   1.000
_cell.length_b   1.000
_cell.length_c   1.000
_cell.angle_alpha   90.00
_cell.angle_beta   90.00
_cell.angle_gamma   90.00
#
_symmetry.space_group_name_H-M   'P 1'
#
loop_
_entity.id
_entity.type
_entity.pdbx_description
1 polymer ?
#
loop_
_entity_poly.entity_id
_entity_poly.type
_entity_poly.pdbx_seq_one_letter_code
_entity_poly.pdbx_strand_id
1 'polypeptide(L)'
;AGKSTVLRIMAGVDTDFQGEARPQPGIKVGYLEQEPRLKPEHTVREAVEEGVGDVLSAQADLDRVYAAYGEPDADFDKLAAEQARLEAILATNDAHTLEQQLEVAADALRLPPWDARVGVLSGGEKRRVALCRLLLSKPDMLLLDEPTNHL
;
A
#
# COMPACT_ATOMS: atom_id res chain seq x y z
N ALA A 1 -25.65 -15.38 0.04
CA ALA A 1 -26.08 -14.41 -1.01
C ALA A 1 -24.96 -14.04 -2.00
N GLY A 2 -23.80 -14.73 -2.06
CA GLY A 2 -22.80 -14.54 -3.14
C GLY A 2 -22.06 -13.19 -3.21
N LYS A 3 -22.41 -12.20 -2.37
CA LYS A 3 -21.82 -10.85 -2.37
C LYS A 3 -20.28 -10.85 -2.30
N SER A 4 -19.71 -11.55 -1.32
CA SER A 4 -18.25 -11.67 -1.18
C SER A 4 -17.59 -12.32 -2.39
N THR A 5 -18.25 -13.31 -3.01
CA THR A 5 -17.75 -13.94 -4.24
C THR A 5 -17.70 -12.94 -5.39
N VAL A 6 -18.74 -12.11 -5.57
CA VAL A 6 -18.75 -11.06 -6.60
C VAL A 6 -17.61 -10.06 -6.38
N LEU A 7 -17.39 -9.61 -5.14
CA LEU A 7 -16.29 -8.69 -4.83
C LEU A 7 -14.92 -9.31 -5.09
N ARG A 8 -14.71 -10.59 -4.76
CA ARG A 8 -13.45 -11.29 -5.06
C ARG A 8 -13.21 -11.44 -6.57
N ILE A 9 -14.25 -11.71 -7.36
CA ILE A 9 -14.15 -11.76 -8.82
C ILE A 9 -13.77 -10.37 -9.37
N MET A 10 -14.44 -9.31 -8.91
CA MET A 10 -14.15 -7.93 -9.33
C MET A 10 -12.75 -7.47 -8.92
N ALA A 11 -12.25 -7.94 -7.77
CA ALA A 11 -10.90 -7.66 -7.28
C ALA A 11 -9.82 -8.48 -7.99
N GLY A 12 -10.18 -9.44 -8.85
CA GLY A 12 -9.24 -10.36 -9.49
C GLY A 12 -8.66 -11.43 -8.55
N VAL A 13 -9.24 -11.61 -7.36
CA VAL A 13 -8.86 -12.63 -6.38
C VAL A 13 -9.42 -14.00 -6.75
N ASP A 14 -10.62 -14.03 -7.30
CA ASP A 14 -11.30 -15.25 -7.73
C ASP A 14 -11.47 -15.24 -9.27
N THR A 15 -10.81 -16.17 -9.94
CA THR A 15 -10.77 -16.26 -11.41
C THR A 15 -11.57 -17.43 -11.96
N ASP A 16 -12.15 -18.27 -11.10
CA ASP A 16 -12.94 -19.44 -11.50
C ASP A 16 -14.43 -19.07 -11.58
N PHE A 17 -14.81 -18.45 -12.69
CA PHE A 17 -16.20 -18.06 -12.94
C PHE A 17 -16.56 -18.15 -14.43
N GLN A 18 -17.86 -18.20 -14.72
CA GLN A 18 -18.38 -18.15 -16.09
C GLN A 18 -18.71 -16.71 -16.49
N GLY A 19 -18.33 -16.32 -17.71
CA GLY A 19 -18.55 -14.98 -18.26
C GLY A 19 -17.28 -14.14 -18.36
N GLU A 20 -17.42 -12.82 -18.43
CA GLU A 20 -16.30 -11.87 -18.47
C GLU A 20 -16.39 -10.89 -17.30
N ALA A 21 -15.31 -10.76 -16.54
CA ALA A 21 -15.10 -9.69 -15.58
C ALA A 21 -13.75 -9.04 -15.91
N ARG A 22 -13.77 -7.76 -16.32
CA ARG A 22 -12.58 -7.01 -16.69
C ARG A 22 -12.64 -5.61 -16.08
N PRO A 23 -11.63 -5.19 -15.29
CA PRO A 23 -11.50 -3.80 -14.88
C PRO A 23 -11.12 -2.93 -16.08
N GLN A 24 -11.31 -1.61 -15.95
CA GLN A 24 -10.79 -0.67 -16.94
C GLN A 24 -9.26 -0.81 -17.02
N PRO A 25 -8.65 -0.86 -18.22
CA PRO A 25 -7.20 -0.95 -18.34
C PRO A 25 -6.49 0.19 -17.61
N GLY A 26 -5.49 -0.15 -16.80
CA GLY A 26 -4.65 0.81 -16.08
C GLY A 26 -5.17 1.28 -14.73
N ILE A 27 -6.35 0.84 -14.26
CA ILE A 27 -6.83 1.21 -12.92
C ILE A 27 -6.21 0.33 -11.83
N LYS A 28 -5.86 0.94 -10.70
CA LYS A 28 -5.44 0.27 -9.47
C LYS A 28 -6.67 -0.07 -8.62
N VAL A 29 -7.08 -1.33 -8.63
CA VAL A 29 -8.19 -1.82 -7.79
C VAL A 29 -7.65 -2.22 -6.42
N GLY A 30 -8.16 -1.60 -5.37
CA GLY A 30 -7.90 -1.96 -3.98
C GLY A 30 -9.05 -2.79 -3.39
N TYR A 31 -8.74 -3.91 -2.75
CA TYR A 31 -9.73 -4.79 -2.11
C TYR A 31 -9.44 -4.97 -0.63
N LEU A 32 -10.46 -4.73 0.21
CA LEU A 32 -10.42 -5.01 1.64
C LEU A 32 -11.26 -6.25 1.96
N GLU A 33 -10.56 -7.34 2.31
CA GLU A 33 -11.18 -8.58 2.79
C GLU A 33 -11.92 -8.37 4.12
N GLN A 34 -12.90 -9.24 4.39
CA GLN A 34 -13.62 -9.24 5.66
C GLN A 34 -12.71 -9.51 6.87
N GLU A 35 -11.74 -10.42 6.72
CA GLU A 35 -10.70 -10.71 7.70
C GLU A 35 -9.33 -10.32 7.10
N PRO A 36 -8.78 -9.16 7.46
CA PRO A 36 -7.56 -8.68 6.85
C PRO A 36 -6.36 -9.56 7.20
N ARG A 37 -5.62 -9.95 6.17
CA ARG A 37 -4.33 -10.64 6.31
C ARG A 37 -3.23 -9.61 6.54
N LEU A 38 -2.85 -9.47 7.79
CA LEU A 38 -1.69 -8.69 8.24
C LEU A 38 -0.68 -9.64 8.89
N LYS A 39 0.61 -9.35 8.71
CA LYS A 39 1.69 -10.13 9.32
C LYS A 39 1.71 -9.89 10.83
N PRO A 40 1.46 -10.90 11.68
CA PRO A 40 1.34 -10.71 13.13
C PRO A 40 2.63 -10.24 13.80
N GLU A 41 3.78 -10.53 13.19
CA GLU A 41 5.10 -10.15 13.66
C GLU A 41 5.41 -8.66 13.52
N HIS A 42 4.78 -7.99 12.55
CA HIS A 42 4.96 -6.56 12.25
C HIS A 42 4.32 -5.66 13.32
N THR A 43 4.84 -4.44 13.39
CA THR A 43 4.22 -3.30 14.07
C THR A 43 3.10 -2.69 13.21
N VAL A 44 2.26 -1.84 13.80
CA VAL A 44 1.25 -1.07 13.06
C VAL A 44 1.90 -0.24 11.97
N ARG A 45 3.04 0.40 12.26
CA ARG A 45 3.76 1.24 11.30
C ARG A 45 4.24 0.43 10.10
N GLU A 46 4.95 -0.67 10.33
CA GLU A 46 5.42 -1.57 9.26
C GLU A 46 4.25 -2.10 8.43
N ALA A 47 3.13 -2.47 9.05
CA ALA A 47 1.95 -2.94 8.34
C ALA A 47 1.32 -1.85 7.45
N VAL A 48 1.30 -0.59 7.89
CA VAL A 48 0.75 0.53 7.11
C VAL A 48 1.70 0.93 5.98
N GLU A 49 3.01 0.96 6.26
CA GLU A 49 4.06 1.28 5.30
C GLU A 49 4.14 0.29 4.12
N GLU A 50 3.68 -0.96 4.29
CA GLU A 50 3.50 -1.90 3.16
C GLU A 50 2.59 -1.34 2.06
N GLY A 51 1.65 -0.44 2.38
CA GLY A 51 0.76 0.21 1.41
C GLY A 51 1.47 1.24 0.52
N VAL A 52 2.62 1.73 0.96
CA VAL A 52 3.46 2.75 0.30
C VAL A 52 4.87 2.21 0.02
N GLY A 53 5.02 0.88 0.00
CA GLY A 53 6.31 0.20 -0.18
C GLY A 53 7.03 0.60 -1.46
N ASP A 54 6.30 0.88 -2.54
CA ASP A 54 6.89 1.35 -3.80
C ASP A 54 7.59 2.71 -3.63
N VAL A 55 7.01 3.61 -2.83
CA VAL A 55 7.58 4.94 -2.54
C VAL A 55 8.81 4.81 -1.66
N LEU A 56 8.73 3.98 -0.61
CA LEU A 56 9.84 3.74 0.31
C LEU A 56 11.01 3.04 -0.39
N SER A 57 10.73 2.05 -1.25
CA SER A 57 11.75 1.41 -2.07
C SER A 57 12.39 2.42 -3.02
N ALA A 58 11.59 3.21 -3.73
CA ALA A 58 12.11 4.20 -4.68
C ALA A 58 13.03 5.22 -3.99
N GLN A 59 12.70 5.63 -2.76
CA GLN A 59 13.56 6.52 -1.97
C GLN A 59 14.87 5.84 -1.59
N ALA A 60 14.82 4.59 -1.10
CA ALA A 60 16.02 3.83 -0.74
C ALA A 60 16.89 3.47 -1.97
N ASP A 61 16.27 3.25 -3.13
CA ASP A 61 16.96 3.08 -4.41
C ASP A 61 17.65 4.38 -4.83
N LEU A 62 16.99 5.53 -4.65
CA LEU A 62 17.55 6.84 -4.98
C LEU A 62 18.76 7.18 -4.10
N ASP A 63 18.69 6.88 -2.80
CA ASP A 63 19.83 7.05 -1.89
C ASP A 63 21.03 6.16 -2.29
N ARG A 64 20.76 4.95 -2.79
CA ARG A 64 21.79 4.05 -3.35
C ARG A 64 22.40 4.61 -4.63
N VAL A 65 21.59 5.22 -5.51
CA VAL A 65 22.10 5.92 -6.71
C VAL A 65 23.00 7.08 -6.29
N TYR A 66 22.63 7.87 -5.27
CA TYR A 66 23.47 8.93 -4.74
C TYR A 66 24.80 8.44 -4.18
N ALA A 67 24.81 7.33 -3.46
CA ALA A 67 26.04 6.71 -3.00
C ALA A 67 26.92 6.23 -4.17
N ALA A 68 26.31 5.62 -5.20
CA ALA A 68 27.02 5.09 -6.35
C ALA A 68 27.70 6.17 -7.20
N TYR A 69 27.21 7.42 -7.21
CA TYR A 69 27.92 8.54 -7.84
C TYR A 69 29.32 8.81 -7.25
N GLY A 70 29.57 8.37 -6.01
CA GLY A 70 30.87 8.49 -5.36
C GLY A 70 31.88 7.40 -5.72
N GLU A 71 31.46 6.36 -6.46
CA GLU A 71 32.32 5.22 -6.80
C GLU A 71 33.25 5.55 -7.99
N PRO A 72 34.50 5.03 -8.00
CA PRO A 72 35.49 5.37 -9.04
C PRO A 72 35.12 4.88 -10.45
N ASP A 73 34.30 3.85 -10.55
CA ASP A 73 33.85 3.18 -11.79
C ASP A 73 32.36 3.44 -12.08
N ALA A 74 31.78 4.47 -11.48
CA ALA A 74 30.39 4.86 -11.67
C ALA A 74 30.05 5.15 -13.14
N ASP A 75 28.99 4.51 -13.63
CA ASP A 75 28.39 4.79 -14.93
C ASP A 75 27.39 5.95 -14.79
N PHE A 76 27.90 7.18 -14.94
CA PHE A 76 27.11 8.41 -14.75
C PHE A 76 25.84 8.48 -15.62
N ASP A 77 25.89 7.96 -16.85
CA ASP A 77 24.74 7.97 -17.76
C ASP A 77 23.63 7.04 -17.26
N LYS A 78 23.99 5.83 -16.79
CA LYS A 78 23.01 4.90 -16.19
C LYS A 78 22.45 5.43 -14.88
N LEU A 79 23.31 6.00 -14.03
CA LEU A 79 22.89 6.56 -12.74
C LEU A 79 21.94 7.74 -12.94
N ALA A 80 22.21 8.63 -13.89
CA ALA A 80 21.33 9.76 -14.19
C ALA A 80 19.96 9.31 -14.73
N ALA A 81 19.93 8.28 -15.59
CA ALA A 81 18.69 7.74 -16.11
C ALA A 81 17.83 7.08 -15.01
N GLU A 82 18.45 6.31 -14.12
CA GLU A 82 17.73 5.69 -13.00
C GLU A 82 17.29 6.72 -11.96
N GLN A 83 18.13 7.73 -11.65
CA GLN A 83 17.77 8.86 -10.80
C GLN A 83 16.49 9.55 -11.32
N ALA A 84 16.46 9.93 -12.59
CA ALA A 84 15.30 10.63 -13.18
C ALA A 84 14.02 9.80 -13.10
N ARG A 85 14.13 8.47 -13.29
CA ARG A 85 12.99 7.54 -13.16
C ARG A 85 12.49 7.48 -11.71
N LEU A 86 13.38 7.36 -10.74
CA LEU A 86 13.03 7.29 -9.32
C LEU A 86 12.43 8.60 -8.81
N GLU A 87 13.00 9.74 -9.19
CA GLU A 87 12.46 11.07 -8.88
C GLU A 87 11.06 11.26 -9.45
N ALA A 88 10.79 10.80 -10.68
CA ALA A 88 9.45 10.85 -11.26
C ALA A 88 8.42 10.02 -10.45
N ILE A 89 8.83 8.85 -9.94
CA ILE A 89 7.98 8.01 -9.08
C ILE A 89 7.70 8.72 -7.75
N LEU A 90 8.72 9.27 -7.11
CA LEU A 90 8.60 9.96 -5.82
C LEU A 90 7.75 11.23 -5.93
N ALA A 91 7.93 12.01 -7.01
CA ALA A 91 7.14 13.20 -7.30
C ALA A 91 5.66 12.85 -7.52
N THR A 92 5.36 11.79 -8.26
CA THR A 92 3.96 11.35 -8.50
C THR A 92 3.25 10.92 -7.23
N ASN A 93 3.99 10.43 -6.24
CA ASN A 93 3.43 9.88 -5.00
C ASN A 93 3.47 10.86 -3.81
N ASP A 94 3.91 12.10 -4.00
CA ASP A 94 4.08 13.11 -2.95
C ASP A 94 4.96 12.64 -1.78
N ALA A 95 6.06 11.93 -2.08
CA ALA A 95 6.91 11.27 -1.08
C ALA A 95 7.35 12.21 0.08
N HIS A 96 7.58 13.49 -0.20
CA HIS A 96 7.96 14.48 0.81
C HIS A 96 6.88 14.75 1.87
N THR A 97 5.62 14.45 1.57
CA THR A 97 4.50 14.59 2.50
C THR A 97 4.06 13.27 3.12
N LEU A 98 4.75 12.16 2.79
CA LEU A 98 4.34 10.82 3.17
C LEU A 98 4.18 10.66 4.68
N GLU A 99 5.13 11.15 5.48
CA GLU A 99 5.04 11.07 6.95
C GLU A 99 3.79 11.80 7.47
N GLN A 100 3.50 12.99 6.93
CA GLN A 100 2.30 13.73 7.29
C GLN A 100 1.03 13.00 6.86
N GLN A 101 1.01 12.40 5.67
CA GLN A 101 -0.13 11.61 5.18
C GLN A 101 -0.38 10.38 6.06
N LEU A 102 0.69 9.70 6.50
CA LEU A 102 0.62 8.56 7.42
C LEU A 102 -0.03 8.96 8.74
N GLU A 103 0.43 10.06 9.35
CA GLU A 103 -0.11 10.55 10.63
C GLU A 103 -1.58 10.99 10.51
N VAL A 104 -1.92 11.74 9.46
CA VAL A 104 -3.31 12.18 9.22
C VAL A 104 -4.24 10.98 8.99
N ALA A 105 -3.81 9.99 8.19
CA ALA A 105 -4.60 8.80 7.94
C ALA A 105 -4.76 7.94 9.22
N ALA A 106 -3.70 7.83 10.02
CA ALA A 106 -3.72 7.07 11.26
C ALA A 106 -4.67 7.68 12.30
N ASP A 107 -4.65 9.01 12.44
CA ASP A 107 -5.56 9.73 13.33
C ASP A 107 -7.01 9.61 12.87
N ALA A 108 -7.27 9.83 11.57
CA ALA A 108 -8.61 9.72 10.98
C ALA A 108 -9.24 8.34 11.19
N LEU A 109 -8.42 7.28 11.11
CA LEU A 109 -8.84 5.89 11.31
C LEU A 109 -8.67 5.39 12.75
N ARG A 110 -8.23 6.23 13.70
CA ARG A 110 -7.99 5.88 15.10
C ARG A 110 -7.20 4.57 15.21
N LEU A 111 -6.04 4.56 14.57
CA LEU A 111 -5.15 3.41 14.64
C LEU A 111 -4.58 3.25 16.06
N PRO A 112 -4.22 2.02 16.44
CA PRO A 112 -3.41 1.78 17.64
C PRO A 112 -2.04 2.47 17.52
N PRO A 113 -1.27 2.53 18.62
CA PRO A 113 0.10 3.06 18.61
C PRO A 113 0.96 2.40 17.52
N TRP A 114 1.83 3.20 16.89
CA TRP A 114 2.67 2.78 15.77
C TRP A 114 3.56 1.57 16.08
N ASP A 115 4.03 1.45 17.32
CA ASP A 115 4.89 0.39 17.83
C ASP A 115 4.13 -0.86 18.29
N ALA A 116 2.80 -0.81 18.35
CA ALA A 116 1.98 -1.95 18.73
C ALA A 116 2.12 -3.09 17.70
N ARG A 117 2.25 -4.33 18.18
CA ARG A 117 2.35 -5.50 17.30
C ARG A 117 0.99 -5.87 16.72
N VAL A 118 0.92 -6.13 15.42
CA VAL A 118 -0.30 -6.57 14.73
C VAL A 118 -0.92 -7.80 15.38
N GLY A 119 -0.10 -8.74 15.86
CA GLY A 119 -0.56 -9.98 16.48
C GLY A 119 -1.47 -9.78 17.70
N VAL A 120 -1.30 -8.67 18.45
CA VAL A 120 -2.08 -8.40 19.68
C VAL A 120 -3.34 -7.57 19.44
N LEU A 121 -3.55 -7.08 18.21
CA LEU A 121 -4.68 -6.23 17.87
C LEU A 121 -5.99 -7.01 17.80
N SER A 122 -7.08 -6.36 18.21
CA SER A 122 -8.44 -6.83 17.98
C SER A 122 -8.78 -6.89 16.49
N GLY A 123 -9.85 -7.61 16.12
CA GLY A 123 -10.29 -7.70 14.73
C GLY A 123 -10.63 -6.32 14.11
N GLY A 124 -11.29 -5.45 14.89
CA GLY A 124 -11.59 -4.08 14.45
C GLY A 124 -10.34 -3.22 14.25
N GLU A 125 -9.34 -3.33 15.14
CA GLU A 125 -8.06 -2.63 14.96
C GLU A 125 -7.30 -3.13 13.73
N LYS A 126 -7.19 -4.45 13.53
CA LYS A 126 -6.59 -5.03 12.32
C LYS A 126 -7.29 -4.54 11.06
N ARG A 127 -8.61 -4.41 11.11
CA ARG A 127 -9.41 -3.88 10.00
C ARG A 127 -9.07 -2.42 9.69
N ARG A 128 -8.97 -1.56 10.71
CA ARG A 128 -8.61 -0.15 10.53
C ARG A 128 -7.17 -0.01 10.00
N VAL A 129 -6.23 -0.81 10.49
CA VAL A 129 -4.84 -0.87 9.97
C VAL A 129 -4.82 -1.27 8.50
N ALA A 130 -5.53 -2.33 8.13
CA ALA A 130 -5.60 -2.79 6.74
C ALA A 130 -6.30 -1.79 5.81
N LEU A 131 -7.34 -1.10 6.29
CA LEU A 131 -7.99 -0.03 5.56
C LEU A 131 -7.04 1.16 5.36
N CYS A 132 -6.29 1.56 6.39
CA CYS A 132 -5.29 2.61 6.29
C CYS A 132 -4.24 2.29 5.22
N ARG A 133 -3.66 1.09 5.29
CA ARG A 133 -2.73 0.56 4.28
C ARG A 133 -3.31 0.65 2.87
N LEU A 134 -4.57 0.24 2.70
CA LEU A 134 -5.25 0.25 1.40
C LEU A 134 -5.46 1.67 0.86
N LEU A 135 -5.92 2.60 1.70
CA LEU A 135 -6.15 3.99 1.31
C LEU A 135 -4.85 4.69 0.91
N LEU A 136 -3.77 4.45 1.64
CA LEU A 136 -2.46 5.02 1.35
C LEU A 136 -1.84 4.48 0.07
N SER A 137 -2.25 3.30 -0.37
CA SER A 137 -1.86 2.78 -1.69
C SER A 137 -2.48 3.56 -2.87
N LYS A 138 -3.33 4.56 -2.61
CA LYS A 138 -4.00 5.42 -3.60
C LYS A 138 -4.67 4.61 -4.75
N PRO A 139 -5.55 3.64 -4.47
CA PRO A 139 -6.25 2.91 -5.52
C PRO A 139 -7.29 3.81 -6.21
N ASP A 140 -7.49 3.60 -7.51
CA ASP A 140 -8.53 4.30 -8.29
C ASP A 140 -9.94 3.78 -7.97
N MET A 141 -10.03 2.53 -7.54
CA MET A 141 -11.29 1.87 -7.19
C MET A 141 -11.13 1.07 -5.90
N LEU A 142 -12.06 1.27 -4.95
CA LEU A 142 -12.11 0.53 -3.69
C LEU A 142 -13.27 -0.47 -3.68
N LEU A 143 -12.94 -1.72 -3.36
CA LEU A 143 -13.89 -2.81 -3.12
C LEU A 143 -13.81 -3.20 -1.64
N LEU A 144 -14.88 -2.95 -0.90
CA LEU A 144 -14.92 -3.19 0.55
C LEU A 144 -16.01 -4.22 0.86
N ASP A 145 -15.62 -5.37 1.43
CA ASP A 145 -16.58 -6.39 1.83
C ASP A 145 -17.11 -6.11 3.25
N GLU A 146 -18.40 -5.75 3.36
CA GLU A 146 -19.12 -5.42 4.61
C GLU A 146 -18.39 -4.39 5.52
N PRO A 147 -18.12 -3.14 5.05
CA PRO A 147 -17.27 -2.17 5.73
C PRO A 147 -17.79 -1.68 7.10
N THR A 148 -19.07 -1.86 7.39
CA THR A 148 -19.73 -1.31 8.59
C THR A 148 -19.66 -2.20 9.83
N ASN A 149 -19.25 -3.46 9.70
CA ASN A 149 -19.15 -4.38 10.81
C ASN A 149 -17.80 -4.17 11.53
N HIS A 150 -17.82 -3.70 12.79
CA HIS A 150 -16.62 -3.49 13.63
C HIS A 150 -15.72 -2.28 13.30
N LEU A 151 -16.27 -1.20 12.71
CA LEU A 151 -15.63 0.12 12.75
C LEU A 151 -15.81 0.77 14.13
#